data_AF-A0A965ALN4-F1
#
_entry.id   AF-A0A965ALN4-F1
#
_cell.length_a   1.000
_cell.length_b   1.000
_cell.length_c   1.000
_cell.angle_alpha   90.00
_cell.angle_beta   90.00
_cell.angle_gamma   90.00
#
_symmetry.space_group_name_H-M   'P 1'
#
loop_
_entity.id
_entity.type
_entity.pdbx_description
1 polymer ?
#
loop_
_entity_poly.entity_id
_entity_poly.type
_entity_poly.pdbx_seq_one_letter_code
_entity_poly.pdbx_strand_id
1 'polypeptide(L)' 'YEVFRRRVRAGLINWNRQTTGASSRLPFGGIGHSGNHRPSGFYAIDYCSYPVASLEQPTIVTPAACPGLAE' A
#
# COMPACT_ATOMS: atom_id res chain seq x y z
N TYR A 1 -10.79 20.54 14.90
CA TYR A 1 -10.33 19.30 14.25
C TYR A 1 -9.50 19.58 12.99
N GLU A 2 -10.07 20.22 11.97
CA GLU A 2 -9.41 20.42 10.66
C GLU A 2 -7.99 21.02 10.73
N VAL A 3 -7.81 22.13 11.47
CA VAL A 3 -6.49 22.77 11.62
C VAL A 3 -5.47 21.82 12.26
N PHE A 4 -5.87 21.04 13.26
CA PHE A 4 -5.00 20.07 13.94
C PHE A 4 -4.65 18.90 13.00
N ARG A 5 -5.66 18.27 12.38
CA ARG A 5 -5.49 17.14 11.46
C ARG A 5 -4.56 17.49 10.29
N ARG A 6 -4.66 18.71 9.74
CA ARG A 6 -3.81 19.17 8.62
C ARG A 6 -2.35 19.43 9.00
N ARG A 7 -2.05 19.65 10.28
CA ARG A 7 -0.70 20.02 10.76
C ARG A 7 0.01 18.89 11.49
N VAL A 8 -0.72 18.01 12.16
CA VAL A 8 -0.15 16.90 12.93
C VAL A 8 0.47 15.87 12.00
N ARG A 9 1.63 15.34 12.39
CA ARG A 9 2.33 14.26 11.68
C ARG A 9 2.27 12.98 12.51
N ALA A 10 1.16 12.26 12.40
CA ALA A 10 0.94 11.01 13.12
C ALA A 10 0.11 10.04 12.28
N GLY A 11 0.28 8.73 12.54
CA GLY A 11 -0.48 7.68 11.87
C GLY A 11 -1.86 7.39 12.47
N LEU A 12 -2.12 7.87 13.69
CA LEU A 12 -3.41 7.76 14.37
C LEU A 12 -3.81 9.13 14.90
N ILE A 13 -4.97 9.63 14.47
CA ILE A 13 -5.51 10.94 14.86
C ILE A 13 -6.97 10.74 15.28
N ASN A 14 -7.26 10.99 16.55
CA ASN A 14 -8.59 10.87 17.12
C ASN A 14 -9.15 12.26 17.48
N TRP A 15 -10.47 12.46 17.31
CA TRP A 15 -11.17 13.67 17.74
C TRP A 15 -12.26 13.32 18.76
N ASN A 16 -12.25 13.96 19.93
CA ASN A 16 -13.19 13.70 21.04
C ASN A 16 -13.21 12.21 21.47
N ARG A 17 -12.08 11.53 21.33
CA ARG A 17 -11.86 10.12 21.68
C ARG A 17 -10.45 9.96 22.25
N GLN A 18 -10.25 8.98 23.11
CA GLN A 18 -8.94 8.65 23.71
C GLN A 18 -7.89 8.31 22.64
N THR A 19 -6.62 8.64 22.88
CA THR A 19 -5.51 8.35 21.95
C THR A 19 -5.23 6.85 21.80
N THR A 20 -5.59 6.03 22.78
CA THR A 20 -5.47 4.56 22.73
C THR A 20 -6.56 3.89 21.88
N GLY A 21 -7.57 4.64 21.42
CA GLY A 21 -8.64 4.10 20.59
C GLY A 21 -8.16 3.85 19.16
N ALA A 22 -8.23 2.59 18.70
CA ALA A 22 -7.92 2.20 17.33
C ALA A 22 -8.95 1.18 16.82
N SER A 23 -9.10 1.07 15.50
CA SER A 23 -9.96 0.09 14.85
C SER A 23 -9.11 -0.93 14.11
N SER A 24 -9.34 -2.21 14.33
CA SER A 24 -8.68 -3.30 13.58
C SER A 24 -9.07 -3.35 12.10
N ARG A 25 -10.14 -2.63 11.71
CA ARG A 25 -10.57 -2.49 10.32
C ARG A 25 -9.89 -1.34 9.57
N LEU A 26 -8.99 -0.61 10.23
CA LEU A 26 -8.21 0.48 9.64
C LEU A 26 -6.70 0.16 9.73
N PRO A 27 -5.86 0.80 8.91
CA PRO A 27 -4.41 0.70 9.07
C PRO A 27 -3.94 1.26 10.41
N PHE A 28 -2.91 0.66 10.98
CA PHE A 28 -2.28 1.12 12.22
C PHE A 28 -0.76 1.14 12.06
N GLY A 29 -0.18 2.33 11.89
CA GLY A 29 1.27 2.48 11.76
C GLY A 29 1.72 3.93 11.92
N GLY A 30 2.77 4.15 12.71
CA GLY A 30 3.38 5.46 12.90
C GLY A 30 4.24 5.90 11.72
N ILE A 31 4.51 7.21 11.65
CA ILE A 31 5.44 7.83 10.69
C ILE A 31 6.68 8.38 11.42
N GLY A 32 7.71 8.78 10.66
CA GLY A 32 8.98 9.24 11.25
C GLY A 32 9.72 8.10 11.95
N HIS A 33 10.29 8.33 13.13
CA HIS A 33 10.98 7.28 13.89
C HIS A 33 10.05 6.20 14.47
N SER A 34 8.73 6.40 14.42
CA SER A 34 7.75 5.43 14.95
C SER A 34 7.40 4.30 13.97
N GLY A 35 7.99 4.28 12.77
CA GLY A 35 7.70 3.25 11.77
C GLY A 35 8.58 3.36 10.54
N ASN A 36 8.34 2.47 9.58
CA ASN A 36 9.13 2.36 8.34
C ASN A 36 8.22 2.31 7.10
N HIS A 37 7.07 2.96 7.15
CA HIS A 37 6.07 2.99 6.07
C HIS A 37 5.45 1.62 5.72
N ARG A 38 5.47 0.66 6.66
CA ARG A 38 4.74 -0.61 6.59
C ARG A 38 3.72 -0.70 7.72
N PRO A 39 2.57 -0.01 7.60
CA PRO A 39 1.55 -0.02 8.64
C PRO A 39 0.97 -1.43 8.83
N SER A 40 0.65 -1.77 10.08
CA SER A 40 -0.05 -3.01 10.44
C SER A 40 -1.56 -2.75 10.53
N GLY A 41 -2.28 -3.50 11.37
CA GLY A 41 -3.74 -3.48 11.40
C GLY A 41 -4.29 -4.03 10.08
N PHE A 42 -5.19 -3.29 9.43
CA PHE A 42 -5.79 -3.73 8.16
C PHE A 42 -4.76 -3.90 7.02
N TYR A 43 -3.70 -3.09 6.98
CA TYR A 43 -2.67 -3.15 5.93
C TYR A 43 -1.55 -4.15 6.21
N ALA A 44 -1.67 -4.98 7.26
CA ALA A 44 -0.68 -6.03 7.53
C ALA A 44 -0.50 -6.99 6.34
N ILE A 45 -1.54 -7.19 5.53
CA ILE A 45 -1.48 -8.05 4.35
C ILE A 45 -0.42 -7.60 3.35
N ASP A 46 -0.18 -6.29 3.22
CA ASP A 46 0.76 -5.71 2.25
C ASP A 46 2.22 -6.09 2.54
N TYR A 47 2.55 -6.47 3.78
CA TYR A 47 3.88 -6.97 4.14
C TYR A 47 3.91 -8.48 4.43
N CYS A 48 2.76 -9.14 4.49
CA CYS A 48 2.67 -10.60 4.67
C CYS A 48 2.68 -11.36 3.34
N SER A 49 2.30 -10.71 2.23
CA SER A 49 2.35 -11.28 0.88
C SER A 49 3.11 -10.38 -0.09
N TYR A 50 3.51 -10.95 -1.22
CA TYR A 50 4.07 -10.19 -2.35
C TYR A 50 3.24 -10.52 -3.60
N PRO A 51 2.83 -9.51 -4.38
CA PRO A 51 2.07 -9.76 -5.60
C PRO A 51 2.98 -10.37 -6.67
N VAL A 52 2.45 -11.36 -7.41
CA VAL A 52 3.08 -11.93 -8.60
C VAL A 52 2.14 -11.72 -9.77
N ALA A 53 2.60 -11.02 -10.79
CA ALA A 53 1.87 -10.82 -12.04
C ALA A 53 2.47 -11.72 -13.13
N SER A 54 1.61 -12.49 -13.81
CA SER A 54 2.00 -13.39 -14.90
C SER A 54 1.19 -13.08 -16.15
N LEU A 55 1.84 -13.18 -17.31
CA LEU A 55 1.18 -13.25 -18.62
C LEU A 55 1.41 -14.65 -19.17
N GLU A 56 0.34 -15.41 -19.35
CA GLU A 56 0.42 -16.81 -19.75
C GLU A 56 -0.25 -16.99 -21.12
N GLN A 57 0.43 -17.73 -22.00
CA GLN A 57 -0.09 -18.11 -23.30
C GLN A 57 0.15 -19.62 -23.49
N PRO A 58 -0.86 -20.39 -23.95
CA PRO A 58 -0.73 -21.84 -24.05
C PRO A 58 0.27 -22.29 -25.12
N THR A 59 0.52 -21.46 -26.13
CA THR A 59 1.43 -21.74 -27.25
C THR A 59 2.26 -20.52 -27.59
N ILE A 60 3.50 -20.73 -28.03
CA ILE A 60 4.34 -19.63 -28.54
C ILE A 60 3.81 -19.16 -29.90
N VAL A 61 3.63 -17.85 -30.06
CA VAL A 61 3.18 -17.23 -31.31
C VAL A 61 4.19 -16.16 -31.72
N THR A 62 4.55 -16.16 -33.00
CA THR A 62 5.41 -15.11 -33.56
C THR A 62 4.66 -13.77 -33.50
N PRO A 63 5.25 -12.72 -32.91
CA PRO A 63 4.61 -11.41 -32.87
C PRO A 63 4.36 -10.88 -34.29
N ALA A 64 3.35 -10.01 -34.43
CA ALA A 64 3.13 -9.27 -35.68
C ALA A 64 4.40 -8.45 -36.03
N ALA A 65 4.60 -8.20 -37.33
CA ALA A 65 5.83 -7.58 -37.83
C ALA A 65 6.19 -6.29 -37.07
N CYS A 66 7.33 -6.32 -36.38
CA CYS A 66 7.93 -5.15 -35.76
C CYS A 66 8.86 -4.47 -36.77
N PRO A 67 8.83 -3.14 -36.91
CA PRO A 67 9.77 -2.42 -37.77
C PRO A 67 11.22 -2.77 -37.40
N GLY A 68 12.04 -3.13 -38.40
CA GLY A 68 13.46 -3.46 -38.21
C GLY A 68 13.80 -4.92 -37.90
N LEU A 69 12.80 -5.81 -37.83
CA LEU A 69 13.00 -7.27 -37.67
C LEU A 69 12.36 -8.08 -38.82
N ALA A 70 11.75 -7.41 -39.79
CA ALA A 70 11.24 -8.03 -41.01
C ALA A 70 12.31 -7.98 -42.11
N GLU A 71 13.02 -9.09 -42.31
CA GLU A 71 13.46 -9.52 -43.65
C GLU A 71 12.55 -10.65 -44.12
#